data_AF-A0A8J4WLH4-F1
#
_entry.id   AF-A0A8J4WLH4-F1
#
_cell.length_a   1.000
_cell.length_b   1.000
_cell.length_c   1.000
_cell.angle_alpha   90.00
_cell.angle_beta   90.00
_cell.angle_gamma   90.00
#
_symmetry.space_group_name_H-M   'P 1'
#
loop_
_entity.id
_entity.type
_entity.pdbx_description
1 polymer ?
#
loop_
_entity_poly.entity_id
_entity_poly.type
_entity_poly.pdbx_seq_one_letter_code
_entity_poly.pdbx_strand_id
1 'polypeptide(L)'
;MMCEQNESLEGLPFLPGNTFRDPTLSKFHLSHTLNYKNGFQVPKSYPEVGIGGRPLKVNQLTESELNELANFQPTLTYGKAKQAPPTEFVPAHVALDKKVLRFYGYFKETVNESPLEHYRVRFVQIYYFLEDDSIQIMEPPQNNSGIPQGKLVRRHRIPKNDVGDPYNWRDFNLGINLAVYGRVYRITNCDKFTRDFLESEGVEVNPPEPEPSDPYLDQRAKRETLSISKTPSSFDKRRQYLELDRKVLRFDAVWDDRPEMFGECRKFIIHYYLADDTLEVREVHQINDGRDPFPLLIRRGRIPKDRDDVPPTFPSVVMELTGELNTSDSIIHVLLR
;
A
#
# COMPACT_ATOMS: atom_id res chain seq x y z
N MET A 1 -90.95 29.16 13.57
CA MET A 1 -89.89 29.97 12.95
C MET A 1 -88.75 29.97 13.95
N MET A 2 -87.59 29.47 13.52
CA MET A 2 -86.51 28.94 14.35
C MET A 2 -85.99 29.95 15.38
N CYS A 3 -85.85 29.52 16.64
CA CYS A 3 -84.97 30.17 17.61
C CYS A 3 -83.55 29.71 17.30
N GLU A 4 -82.77 30.56 16.64
CA GLU A 4 -81.35 30.32 16.43
C GLU A 4 -80.53 30.58 17.70
N GLN A 5 -79.52 29.75 17.81
CA GLN A 5 -78.63 29.56 18.94
C GLN A 5 -77.75 30.80 19.12
N ASN A 6 -77.58 31.26 20.36
CA ASN A 6 -76.51 32.20 20.70
C ASN A 6 -75.19 31.42 20.66
N GLU A 7 -74.59 31.34 19.47
CA GLU A 7 -73.22 30.87 19.27
C GLU A 7 -72.28 31.76 20.07
N SER A 8 -71.74 31.21 21.16
CA SER A 8 -70.52 31.72 21.73
C SER A 8 -69.46 31.71 20.63
N LEU A 9 -68.88 32.87 20.32
CA LEU A 9 -67.78 33.07 19.38
C LEU A 9 -66.58 32.18 19.77
N GLU A 10 -66.61 30.92 19.36
CA GLU A 10 -65.54 29.95 19.60
C GLU A 10 -64.38 30.26 18.64
N GLY A 11 -63.20 30.54 19.21
CA GLY A 11 -61.96 30.73 18.44
C GLY A 11 -61.44 32.17 18.31
N LEU A 12 -62.10 33.18 18.88
CA LEU A 12 -61.55 34.54 18.92
C LEU A 12 -60.50 34.70 20.04
N PRO A 13 -59.34 35.33 19.77
CA PRO A 13 -58.31 35.54 20.79
C PRO A 13 -58.74 36.61 21.79
N PHE A 14 -58.37 36.42 23.07
CA PHE A 14 -58.64 37.32 24.19
C PHE A 14 -57.77 38.59 24.17
N LEU A 15 -57.70 39.25 23.01
CA LEU A 15 -57.04 40.53 22.84
C LEU A 15 -58.04 41.66 23.14
N PRO A 16 -57.58 42.79 23.72
CA PRO A 16 -58.42 43.97 23.88
C PRO A 16 -58.96 44.42 22.51
N GLY A 17 -60.28 44.54 22.40
CA GLY A 17 -61.00 44.83 21.15
C GLY A 17 -61.86 43.68 20.63
N ASN A 18 -61.56 42.44 21.02
CA ASN A 18 -62.34 41.25 20.63
C ASN A 18 -63.41 40.86 21.68
N THR A 19 -63.93 41.83 22.43
CA THR A 19 -64.99 41.62 23.42
C THR A 19 -66.24 42.37 23.01
N PHE A 20 -67.33 41.64 22.77
CA PHE A 20 -68.61 42.22 22.39
C PHE A 20 -69.54 42.25 23.61
N ARG A 21 -69.99 43.45 23.99
CA ARG A 21 -71.02 43.61 25.03
C ARG A 21 -72.38 43.54 24.37
N ASP A 22 -73.24 42.65 24.86
CA ASP A 22 -74.63 42.56 24.43
C ASP A 22 -75.48 43.65 25.13
N PRO A 23 -76.05 44.62 24.39
CA PRO A 23 -76.82 45.72 24.96
C PRO A 23 -78.25 45.33 25.35
N THR A 24 -78.72 44.13 25.01
CA THR A 24 -80.09 43.67 25.33
C THR A 24 -80.23 43.13 26.76
N LEU A 25 -79.11 43.03 27.47
CA LEU A 25 -79.03 42.44 28.80
C LEU A 25 -79.57 43.38 29.87
N SER A 26 -80.59 42.93 30.60
CA SER A 26 -81.22 43.70 31.68
C SER A 26 -80.99 43.12 33.08
N LYS A 27 -80.53 41.86 33.19
CA LYS A 27 -80.26 41.18 34.47
C LYS A 27 -78.76 41.08 34.72
N PHE A 28 -78.29 41.64 35.83
CA PHE A 28 -76.87 41.66 36.22
C PHE A 28 -76.61 41.13 37.64
N HIS A 29 -77.58 40.46 38.26
CA HIS A 29 -77.41 39.91 39.60
C HIS A 29 -76.35 38.80 39.62
N LEU A 30 -75.51 38.79 40.67
CA LEU A 30 -74.53 37.73 40.90
C LEU A 30 -75.19 36.52 41.56
N SER A 31 -74.82 35.33 41.13
CA SER A 31 -75.20 34.08 41.79
C SER A 31 -74.38 33.87 43.07
N HIS A 32 -75.03 33.53 44.17
CA HIS A 32 -74.34 33.28 45.44
C HIS A 32 -73.71 31.88 45.47
N THR A 33 -72.37 31.81 45.50
CA THR A 33 -71.59 30.56 45.53
C THR A 33 -71.02 30.23 46.91
N LEU A 34 -70.90 31.21 47.80
CA LEU A 34 -70.30 31.09 49.12
C LEU A 34 -71.37 31.20 50.21
N ASN A 35 -71.90 30.08 50.70
CA ASN A 35 -72.93 30.08 51.75
C ASN A 35 -72.35 29.70 53.12
N TYR A 36 -73.01 30.17 54.19
CA TYR A 36 -72.80 29.66 55.54
C TYR A 36 -74.05 28.89 55.99
N LYS A 37 -73.86 27.71 56.58
CA LYS A 37 -74.94 26.92 57.17
C LYS A 37 -74.51 26.50 58.58
N ASN A 38 -75.27 26.91 59.59
CA ASN A 38 -75.01 26.61 61.01
C ASN A 38 -73.59 26.96 61.46
N GLY A 39 -73.06 28.12 61.06
CA GLY A 39 -71.73 28.60 61.46
C GLY A 39 -70.56 28.04 60.64
N PHE A 40 -70.80 27.07 59.76
CA PHE A 40 -69.77 26.51 58.88
C PHE A 40 -69.92 27.03 57.45
N GLN A 41 -68.80 27.34 56.81
CA GLN A 41 -68.74 27.71 55.40
C GLN A 41 -69.02 26.46 54.55
N VAL A 42 -70.05 26.53 53.71
CA VAL A 42 -70.40 25.48 52.74
C VAL A 42 -70.07 26.00 51.35
N PRO A 43 -68.94 25.59 50.74
CA PRO A 43 -68.64 25.96 49.37
C PRO A 43 -69.59 25.21 48.43
N LYS A 44 -70.27 25.93 47.52
CA LYS A 44 -70.81 25.28 46.31
C LYS A 44 -69.62 24.98 45.39
N SER A 45 -69.51 23.73 44.96
CA SER A 45 -68.35 23.23 44.21
C SER A 45 -68.09 24.04 42.94
N TYR A 46 -69.16 24.46 42.23
CA TYR A 46 -69.09 25.28 41.02
C TYR A 46 -70.34 26.16 40.88
N PRO A 47 -70.24 27.38 40.32
CA PRO A 47 -71.42 28.14 39.90
C PRO A 47 -72.07 27.46 38.68
N GLU A 48 -73.33 27.08 38.81
CA GLU A 48 -74.13 26.51 37.70
C GLU A 48 -74.61 27.61 36.72
N VAL A 49 -74.73 28.84 37.20
CA VAL A 49 -75.19 30.00 36.44
C VAL A 49 -74.28 31.20 36.67
N GLY A 50 -74.11 32.01 35.63
CA GLY A 50 -73.30 33.23 35.61
C GLY A 50 -74.14 34.46 35.95
N ILE A 51 -73.56 35.63 35.67
CA ILE A 51 -74.19 36.93 35.93
C ILE A 51 -75.53 37.02 35.17
N GLY A 52 -76.59 37.40 35.89
CA GLY A 52 -77.94 37.49 35.34
C GLY A 52 -78.65 36.15 35.13
N GLY A 53 -78.12 35.06 35.70
CA GLY A 53 -78.74 33.73 35.68
C GLY A 53 -78.52 32.93 34.39
N ARG A 54 -77.55 33.32 33.56
CA ARG A 54 -77.22 32.55 32.35
C ARG A 54 -76.57 31.23 32.70
N PRO A 55 -76.92 30.11 32.04
CA PRO A 55 -76.21 28.86 32.25
C PRO A 55 -74.73 29.06 31.93
N LEU A 56 -73.84 28.68 32.84
CA LEU A 56 -72.41 28.61 32.55
C LEU A 56 -72.16 27.29 31.80
N LYS A 57 -71.40 27.33 30.70
CA LYS A 57 -70.80 26.11 30.14
C LYS A 57 -69.83 25.58 31.20
N VAL A 58 -70.28 24.63 32.01
CA VAL A 58 -69.39 23.89 32.90
C VAL A 58 -68.51 23.05 32.00
N ASN A 59 -67.19 23.08 32.19
CA ASN A 59 -66.24 22.21 31.49
C ASN A 59 -66.39 20.75 31.97
N GLN A 60 -67.58 20.18 31.87
CA GLN A 60 -67.78 18.74 31.94
C GLN A 60 -67.84 18.27 30.50
N LEU A 61 -66.78 17.58 30.09
CA LEU A 61 -66.72 16.95 28.78
C LEU A 61 -67.93 16.03 28.66
N THR A 62 -68.68 16.15 27.58
CA THR A 62 -69.75 15.21 27.25
C THR A 62 -69.14 13.81 27.02
N GLU A 63 -69.91 12.73 27.19
CA GLU A 63 -69.38 11.36 26.98
C GLU A 63 -68.75 11.19 25.58
N SER A 64 -69.26 11.90 24.57
CA SER A 64 -68.68 11.95 23.23
C SER A 64 -67.33 12.67 23.19
N GLU A 65 -67.19 13.80 23.89
CA GLU A 65 -65.91 14.53 23.98
C GLU A 65 -64.86 13.75 24.78
N LEU A 66 -65.28 13.00 25.81
CA LEU A 66 -64.43 12.08 26.56
C LEU A 66 -63.90 10.93 25.69
N ASN A 67 -64.76 10.38 24.82
CA ASN A 67 -64.38 9.35 23.86
C ASN A 67 -63.46 9.88 22.75
N GLU A 68 -63.67 11.11 22.27
CA GLU A 68 -62.74 11.77 21.33
C GLU A 68 -61.37 12.03 21.95
N LEU A 69 -61.31 12.43 23.23
CA LEU A 69 -60.05 12.60 23.95
C LEU A 69 -59.30 11.28 24.16
N ALA A 70 -60.04 10.20 24.47
CA ALA A 70 -59.46 8.86 24.64
C ALA A 70 -58.88 8.29 23.33
N ASN A 71 -59.44 8.70 22.19
CA ASN A 71 -58.97 8.31 20.86
C ASN A 71 -57.92 9.27 20.27
N PHE A 72 -57.63 10.39 20.93
CA PHE A 72 -56.62 11.35 20.51
C PHE A 72 -55.22 10.79 20.82
N GLN A 73 -54.42 10.48 19.80
CA GLN A 73 -53.05 10.04 19.98
C GLN A 73 -52.23 11.09 20.76
N PRO A 74 -51.55 10.72 21.86
CA PRO A 74 -50.88 11.66 22.76
C PRO A 74 -49.50 12.07 22.23
N THR A 75 -49.33 12.19 20.92
CA THR A 75 -48.11 12.75 20.31
C THR A 75 -48.05 14.28 20.42
N LEU A 76 -49.09 14.90 20.98
CA LEU A 76 -49.20 16.35 21.16
C LEU A 76 -49.22 16.82 22.63
N THR A 77 -49.31 15.91 23.62
CA THR A 77 -49.45 16.28 25.05
C THR A 77 -48.09 16.54 25.72
N TYR A 78 -47.04 15.86 25.29
CA TYR A 78 -45.67 16.28 25.54
C TYR A 78 -45.23 16.97 24.25
N GLY A 79 -45.01 18.29 24.29
CA GLY A 79 -44.71 19.09 23.10
C GLY A 79 -43.66 18.42 22.20
N LYS A 80 -43.74 18.66 20.88
CA LYS A 80 -42.84 18.11 19.84
C LYS A 80 -41.45 17.84 20.44
N ALA A 81 -40.98 16.59 20.36
CA ALA A 81 -39.67 16.20 20.84
C ALA A 81 -38.68 17.31 20.50
N LYS A 82 -38.07 17.91 21.53
CA LYS A 82 -37.21 19.10 21.40
C LYS A 82 -36.25 18.80 20.26
N GLN A 83 -36.42 19.49 19.12
CA GLN A 83 -35.56 19.27 17.97
C GLN A 83 -34.14 19.41 18.48
N ALA A 84 -33.30 18.41 18.19
CA ALA A 84 -31.89 18.48 18.53
C ALA A 84 -31.40 19.86 18.07
N PRO A 85 -30.64 20.58 18.92
CA PRO A 85 -30.12 21.88 18.50
C PRO A 85 -29.44 21.69 17.13
N PRO A 86 -29.67 22.60 16.17
CA PRO A 86 -29.01 22.51 14.88
C PRO A 86 -27.52 22.36 15.15
N THR A 87 -26.89 21.38 14.50
CA THR A 87 -25.45 21.16 14.64
C THR A 87 -24.74 22.48 14.37
N GLU A 88 -23.86 22.89 15.28
CA GLU A 88 -23.11 24.13 15.14
C GLU A 88 -22.41 24.12 13.77
N PHE A 89 -22.57 25.20 13.01
CA PHE A 89 -21.93 25.34 11.70
C PHE A 89 -20.42 25.43 11.89
N VAL A 90 -19.72 24.36 11.52
CA VAL A 90 -18.26 24.33 11.49
C VAL A 90 -17.79 24.72 10.09
N PRO A 91 -17.05 25.84 9.93
CA PRO A 91 -16.48 26.21 8.64
C PRO A 91 -15.58 25.11 8.07
N ALA A 92 -15.52 25.01 6.74
CA ALA A 92 -14.74 23.97 6.06
C ALA A 92 -13.26 23.95 6.46
N HIS A 93 -12.61 25.12 6.56
CA HIS A 93 -11.22 25.22 6.99
C HIS A 93 -10.96 24.70 8.42
N VAL A 94 -11.97 24.75 9.29
CA VAL A 94 -11.89 24.19 10.65
C VAL A 94 -12.17 22.68 10.63
N ALA A 95 -13.19 22.25 9.88
CA ALA A 95 -13.57 20.84 9.79
C ALA A 95 -12.53 19.98 9.05
N LEU A 96 -11.77 20.58 8.14
CA LEU A 96 -10.76 19.95 7.28
C LEU A 96 -9.32 20.34 7.66
N ASP A 97 -9.12 21.04 8.78
CA ASP A 97 -7.78 21.39 9.27
C ASP A 97 -6.90 20.13 9.38
N LYS A 98 -5.64 20.24 8.93
CA LYS A 98 -4.62 19.18 8.90
C LYS A 98 -4.98 17.92 8.11
N LYS A 99 -6.11 17.88 7.39
CA LYS A 99 -6.43 16.78 6.49
C LYS A 99 -5.78 17.05 5.13
N VAL A 100 -4.87 16.17 4.74
CA VAL A 100 -4.08 16.32 3.51
C VAL A 100 -4.17 15.03 2.71
N LEU A 101 -4.53 15.16 1.45
CA LEU A 101 -4.54 14.06 0.51
C LEU A 101 -3.13 13.89 -0.08
N ARG A 102 -2.53 12.71 0.06
CA ARG A 102 -1.22 12.38 -0.50
C ARG A 102 -1.34 11.34 -1.61
N PHE A 103 -0.84 11.71 -2.78
CA PHE A 103 -0.72 10.85 -3.95
C PHE A 103 0.75 10.62 -4.30
N TYR A 104 1.04 9.44 -4.85
CA TYR A 104 2.32 9.08 -5.44
C TYR A 104 2.17 9.08 -6.94
N GLY A 105 3.18 9.61 -7.61
CA GLY A 105 3.22 9.62 -9.05
C GLY A 105 4.62 9.78 -9.58
N TYR A 106 4.71 9.91 -10.89
CA TYR A 106 5.97 10.16 -11.57
C TYR A 106 5.76 11.08 -12.77
N PHE A 107 6.84 11.66 -13.27
CA PHE A 107 6.89 12.22 -14.60
C PHE A 107 8.16 11.74 -15.31
N LYS A 108 8.11 11.66 -16.64
CA LYS A 108 9.27 11.31 -17.46
C LYS A 108 9.95 12.58 -17.92
N GLU A 109 11.25 12.65 -17.73
CA GLU A 109 12.09 13.76 -18.21
C GLU A 109 12.99 13.23 -19.32
N THR A 110 12.95 13.84 -20.50
CA THR A 110 13.78 13.48 -21.64
C THR A 110 15.22 13.92 -21.41
N VAL A 111 16.18 13.06 -21.76
CA VAL A 111 17.63 13.32 -21.62
C VAL A 111 18.27 13.21 -23.00
N ASN A 112 18.88 14.30 -23.48
CA ASN A 112 19.32 14.39 -24.87
C ASN A 112 20.80 14.05 -25.08
N GLU A 113 21.62 14.03 -24.02
CA GLU A 113 23.10 14.00 -24.12
C GLU A 113 23.75 12.85 -23.33
N SER A 114 22.97 11.88 -22.85
CA SER A 114 23.51 10.73 -22.11
C SER A 114 23.63 9.49 -23.01
N PRO A 115 24.79 8.81 -23.02
CA PRO A 115 24.91 7.51 -23.70
C PRO A 115 24.24 6.37 -22.92
N LEU A 116 23.88 6.60 -21.65
CA LEU A 116 23.33 5.58 -20.75
C LEU A 116 21.80 5.54 -20.75
N GLU A 117 21.15 6.68 -20.99
CA GLU A 117 19.70 6.84 -20.89
C GLU A 117 19.15 7.89 -21.86
N HIS A 118 17.95 7.65 -22.40
CA HIS A 118 17.20 8.61 -23.24
C HIS A 118 16.12 9.36 -22.46
N TYR A 119 15.69 8.80 -21.32
CA TYR A 119 14.74 9.42 -20.41
C TYR A 119 15.03 8.93 -19.00
N ARG A 120 14.68 9.76 -18.02
CA ARG A 120 14.67 9.41 -16.60
C ARG A 120 13.27 9.51 -16.04
N VAL A 121 12.95 8.64 -15.09
CA VAL A 121 11.67 8.64 -14.36
C VAL A 121 11.91 9.32 -13.02
N ARG A 122 11.18 10.40 -12.75
CA ARG A 122 11.26 11.12 -11.47
C ARG A 122 9.99 10.91 -10.68
N PHE A 123 10.14 10.21 -9.56
CA PHE A 123 9.05 9.95 -8.62
C PHE A 123 8.75 11.20 -7.80
N VAL A 124 7.46 11.46 -7.57
CA VAL A 124 6.99 12.63 -6.84
C VAL A 124 5.86 12.25 -5.88
N GLN A 125 5.72 13.06 -4.84
CA GLN A 125 4.61 13.05 -3.91
C GLN A 125 3.82 14.34 -4.12
N ILE A 126 2.52 14.18 -4.38
CA ILE A 126 1.57 15.27 -4.61
C ILE A 126 0.70 15.37 -3.37
N TYR A 127 0.70 16.54 -2.75
CA TYR A 127 -0.09 16.85 -1.57
C TYR A 127 -1.20 17.82 -1.96
N TYR A 128 -2.43 17.49 -1.63
CA TYR A 128 -3.59 18.36 -1.76
C TYR A 128 -4.14 18.66 -0.36
N PHE A 129 -4.15 19.92 0.02
CA PHE A 129 -4.60 20.37 1.34
C PHE A 129 -6.09 20.66 1.30
N LEU A 130 -6.89 19.92 2.08
CA LEU A 130 -8.36 20.05 2.07
C LEU A 130 -8.86 21.34 2.73
N GLU A 131 -8.01 22.00 3.52
CA GLU A 131 -8.32 23.26 4.19
C GLU A 131 -8.53 24.44 3.20
N ASP A 132 -7.71 24.51 2.15
CA ASP A 132 -7.58 25.68 1.27
C ASP A 132 -7.51 25.35 -0.24
N ASP A 133 -7.72 24.09 -0.62
CA ASP A 133 -7.58 23.56 -1.99
C ASP A 133 -6.20 23.85 -2.62
N SER A 134 -5.16 23.96 -1.80
CA SER A 134 -3.80 24.18 -2.30
C SER A 134 -3.10 22.86 -2.63
N ILE A 135 -2.18 22.92 -3.58
CA ILE A 135 -1.39 21.77 -4.02
C ILE A 135 0.09 22.06 -3.79
N GLN A 136 0.81 21.04 -3.34
CA GLN A 136 2.27 21.04 -3.25
C GLN A 136 2.81 19.77 -3.88
N ILE A 137 3.83 19.89 -4.72
CA ILE A 137 4.48 18.75 -5.36
C ILE A 137 5.94 18.72 -4.91
N MET A 138 6.39 17.59 -4.40
CA MET A 138 7.78 17.41 -4.00
C MET A 138 8.32 16.06 -4.46
N GLU A 139 9.60 16.07 -4.79
CA GLU A 139 10.38 14.87 -5.05
C GLU A 139 11.04 14.41 -3.75
N PRO A 140 10.84 13.15 -3.35
CA PRO A 140 11.51 12.60 -2.18
C PRO A 140 13.04 12.56 -2.40
N PRO A 141 13.84 12.78 -1.36
CA PRO A 141 15.30 12.71 -1.47
C PRO A 141 15.74 11.27 -1.75
N GLN A 142 16.64 11.10 -2.73
CA GLN A 142 17.22 9.82 -3.12
C GLN A 142 18.75 9.91 -3.04
N ASN A 143 19.35 8.94 -2.35
CA ASN A 143 20.80 8.87 -2.20
C ASN A 143 21.48 8.72 -3.56
N ASN A 144 22.57 9.47 -3.76
CA ASN A 144 23.36 9.42 -4.99
C ASN A 144 22.56 9.71 -6.27
N SER A 145 21.52 10.55 -6.20
CA SER A 145 20.75 10.97 -7.38
C SER A 145 21.52 11.98 -8.26
N GLY A 146 22.32 12.86 -7.65
CA GLY A 146 23.10 13.87 -8.38
C GLY A 146 22.27 15.04 -8.96
N ILE A 147 20.96 15.09 -8.68
CA ILE A 147 20.02 16.13 -9.14
C ILE A 147 19.49 16.90 -7.92
N PRO A 148 19.23 18.22 -8.00
CA PRO A 148 18.52 18.93 -6.94
C PRO A 148 17.11 18.38 -6.75
N GLN A 149 16.82 17.95 -5.52
CA GLN A 149 15.56 17.32 -5.09
C GLN A 149 14.84 18.17 -4.04
N GLY A 150 13.59 17.79 -3.73
CA GLY A 150 12.76 18.47 -2.74
C GLY A 150 11.51 19.10 -3.36
N LYS A 151 11.15 20.31 -2.95
CA LYS A 151 9.90 20.97 -3.38
C LYS A 151 9.99 21.42 -4.84
N LEU A 152 9.33 20.70 -5.74
CA LEU A 152 9.21 21.08 -7.15
C LEU A 152 8.20 22.21 -7.34
N VAL A 153 7.07 22.13 -6.65
CA VAL A 153 6.01 23.14 -6.67
C VAL A 153 5.69 23.53 -5.22
N ARG A 154 5.76 24.83 -4.92
CA ARG A 154 5.42 25.37 -3.60
C ARG A 154 3.91 25.26 -3.34
N ARG A 155 3.49 25.21 -2.07
CA ARG A 155 2.07 25.16 -1.68
C ARG A 155 1.35 26.43 -2.14
N HIS A 156 0.37 26.28 -3.02
CA HIS A 156 -0.60 27.32 -3.41
C HIS A 156 -1.72 26.66 -4.25
N ARG A 157 -2.79 27.41 -4.54
CA ARG A 157 -3.87 26.94 -5.42
C ARG A 157 -3.39 27.01 -6.87
N ILE A 158 -3.44 25.88 -7.56
CA ILE A 158 -2.93 25.76 -8.93
C ILE A 158 -4.11 25.83 -9.91
N PRO A 159 -4.06 26.70 -10.93
CA PRO A 159 -5.08 26.74 -11.96
C PRO A 159 -4.96 25.52 -12.88
N LYS A 160 -6.10 24.88 -13.15
CA LYS A 160 -6.24 23.73 -14.06
C LYS A 160 -6.28 24.16 -15.53
N ASN A 161 -6.91 25.29 -15.82
CA ASN A 161 -7.15 25.82 -17.16
C ASN A 161 -6.72 27.29 -17.25
N ASP A 162 -6.62 27.83 -18.47
CA ASP A 162 -6.31 29.24 -18.74
C ASP A 162 -7.33 30.22 -18.13
N VAL A 163 -8.54 29.75 -17.83
CA VAL A 163 -9.62 30.50 -17.15
C VAL A 163 -9.27 30.78 -15.68
N GLY A 164 -8.38 29.99 -15.08
CA GLY A 164 -7.96 30.13 -13.68
C GLY A 164 -8.73 29.27 -12.68
N ASP A 165 -9.59 28.35 -13.14
CA ASP A 165 -10.30 27.42 -12.27
C ASP A 165 -9.30 26.55 -11.49
N PRO A 166 -9.33 26.50 -10.15
CA PRO A 166 -8.41 25.70 -9.37
C PRO A 166 -8.74 24.22 -9.48
N TYR A 167 -7.73 23.38 -9.32
CA TYR A 167 -7.93 21.95 -9.13
C TYR A 167 -8.77 21.65 -7.89
N ASN A 168 -9.69 20.69 -8.00
CA ASN A 168 -10.45 20.15 -6.89
C ASN A 168 -9.99 18.73 -6.56
N TRP A 169 -10.17 18.27 -5.32
CA TRP A 169 -9.86 16.88 -4.93
C TRP A 169 -10.56 15.84 -5.82
N ARG A 170 -11.72 16.15 -6.40
CA ARG A 170 -12.45 15.30 -7.36
C ARG A 170 -11.74 15.11 -8.70
N ASP A 171 -10.79 15.98 -9.04
CA ASP A 171 -9.99 15.86 -10.27
C ASP A 171 -8.86 14.82 -10.13
N PHE A 172 -8.66 14.27 -8.93
CA PHE A 172 -7.59 13.31 -8.64
C PHE A 172 -8.15 11.89 -8.52
N ASN A 173 -7.53 10.96 -9.23
CA ASN A 173 -7.72 9.51 -9.07
C ASN A 173 -6.45 8.78 -9.54
N LEU A 174 -6.30 7.50 -9.22
CA LEU A 174 -5.19 6.69 -9.72
C LEU A 174 -5.34 6.48 -11.24
N GLY A 175 -4.22 6.56 -11.96
CA GLY A 175 -4.21 6.49 -13.42
C GLY A 175 -4.69 7.78 -14.12
N ILE A 176 -4.74 8.92 -13.43
CA ILE A 176 -5.01 10.23 -14.04
C ILE A 176 -3.70 11.00 -14.24
N ASN A 177 -3.67 11.80 -15.32
CA ASN A 177 -2.58 12.72 -15.63
C ASN A 177 -2.90 14.11 -15.07
N LEU A 178 -2.03 14.60 -14.18
CA LEU A 178 -2.09 15.93 -13.59
C LEU A 178 -1.13 16.87 -14.33
N ALA A 179 -1.65 17.87 -15.04
CA ALA A 179 -0.84 18.83 -15.78
C ALA A 179 -0.61 20.10 -14.93
N VAL A 180 0.63 20.34 -14.51
CA VAL A 180 0.99 21.48 -13.67
C VAL A 180 2.22 22.15 -14.25
N TYR A 181 2.11 23.45 -14.57
CA TYR A 181 3.21 24.28 -15.08
C TYR A 181 4.00 23.65 -16.24
N GLY A 182 3.28 23.09 -17.22
CA GLY A 182 3.88 22.48 -18.40
C GLY A 182 4.49 21.10 -18.18
N ARG A 183 4.35 20.52 -16.98
CA ARG A 183 4.74 19.14 -16.68
C ARG A 183 3.52 18.27 -16.41
N VAL A 184 3.53 17.05 -16.92
CA VAL A 184 2.45 16.08 -16.74
C VAL A 184 2.91 15.00 -15.77
N TYR A 185 2.22 14.91 -14.64
CA TYR A 185 2.47 13.93 -13.59
C TYR A 185 1.43 12.81 -13.70
N ARG A 186 1.89 11.56 -13.80
CA ARG A 186 1.02 10.37 -13.75
C ARG A 186 0.85 9.95 -12.30
N ILE A 187 -0.39 9.95 -11.81
CA ILE A 187 -0.70 9.45 -10.46
C ILE A 187 -0.78 7.92 -10.52
N THR A 188 0.05 7.23 -9.76
CA THR A 188 0.13 5.75 -9.74
C THR A 188 -0.51 5.15 -8.50
N ASN A 189 -0.33 5.80 -7.34
CA ASN A 189 -0.78 5.29 -6.05
C ASN A 189 -1.22 6.43 -5.11
N CYS A 190 -1.86 6.09 -4.00
CA CYS A 190 -2.24 7.04 -2.95
C CYS A 190 -2.05 6.41 -1.56
N ASP A 191 -1.99 7.26 -0.53
CA ASP A 191 -2.03 6.80 0.86
C ASP A 191 -3.35 6.11 1.22
N LYS A 192 -3.32 5.39 2.35
CA LYS A 192 -4.52 4.78 2.93
C LYS A 192 -5.57 5.84 3.30
N PHE A 193 -5.17 6.91 3.98
CA PHE A 193 -6.08 7.99 4.36
C PHE A 193 -6.78 8.61 3.14
N THR A 194 -6.04 8.87 2.07
CA THR A 194 -6.60 9.38 0.80
C THR A 194 -7.63 8.47 0.21
N ARG A 195 -7.36 7.17 0.19
CA ARG A 195 -8.29 6.17 -0.33
C ARG A 195 -9.58 6.18 0.47
N ASP A 196 -9.47 6.05 1.79
CA ASP A 196 -10.61 6.03 2.70
C ASP A 196 -11.43 7.33 2.58
N PHE A 197 -10.77 8.49 2.44
CA PHE A 197 -11.43 9.78 2.25
C PHE A 197 -12.19 9.85 0.92
N LEU A 198 -11.54 9.50 -0.20
CA LEU A 198 -12.17 9.53 -1.52
C LEU A 198 -13.38 8.59 -1.58
N GLU A 199 -13.25 7.38 -1.03
CA GLU A 199 -14.35 6.42 -0.93
C GLU A 199 -15.49 6.96 -0.06
N SER A 200 -15.19 7.62 1.07
CA SER A 200 -16.21 8.21 1.94
C SER A 200 -16.99 9.37 1.28
N GLU A 201 -16.34 10.10 0.37
CA GLU A 201 -16.94 11.17 -0.42
C GLU A 201 -17.61 10.67 -1.72
N GLY A 202 -17.66 9.35 -1.92
CA GLY A 202 -18.34 8.69 -3.04
C GLY A 202 -17.51 8.58 -4.33
N VAL A 203 -16.19 8.73 -4.26
CA VAL A 203 -15.28 8.52 -5.39
C VAL A 203 -14.71 7.10 -5.33
N GLU A 204 -14.97 6.30 -6.37
CA GLU A 204 -14.36 4.99 -6.54
C GLU A 204 -12.90 5.14 -6.98
N VAL A 205 -11.98 4.69 -6.12
CA VAL A 205 -10.53 4.77 -6.38
C VAL A 205 -10.10 3.62 -7.28
N ASN A 206 -9.45 3.95 -8.39
CA ASN A 206 -8.92 2.95 -9.32
C ASN A 206 -7.87 2.05 -8.65
N PRO A 207 -7.59 0.85 -9.19
CA PRO A 207 -6.48 0.04 -8.70
C PRO A 207 -5.12 0.76 -8.94
N PRO A 208 -4.11 0.56 -8.07
CA PRO A 208 -2.79 1.15 -8.26
C PRO A 208 -2.14 0.70 -9.57
N GLU A 209 -1.53 1.65 -10.28
CA GLU A 209 -0.76 1.35 -11.48
C GLU A 209 0.68 0.97 -11.12
N PRO A 210 1.29 0.01 -11.83
CA PRO A 210 2.69 -0.32 -11.62
C PRO A 210 3.57 0.89 -11.97
N GLU A 211 4.52 1.18 -11.09
CA GLU A 211 5.52 2.20 -11.32
C GLU A 211 6.42 1.81 -12.50
N PRO A 212 6.75 2.74 -13.42
CA PRO A 212 7.61 2.43 -14.55
C PRO A 212 9.04 2.23 -14.10
N SER A 213 9.73 1.27 -14.74
CA SER A 213 11.16 1.08 -14.54
C SER A 213 11.97 2.25 -15.10
N ASP A 214 12.93 2.72 -14.31
CA ASP A 214 13.93 3.68 -14.74
C ASP A 214 15.15 2.93 -15.31
N PRO A 215 15.52 3.13 -16.60
CA PRO A 215 16.62 2.42 -17.23
C PRO A 215 17.97 2.57 -16.50
N TYR A 216 18.23 3.74 -15.92
CA TYR A 216 19.47 4.01 -15.19
C TYR A 216 19.48 3.30 -13.84
N LEU A 217 18.38 3.35 -13.08
CA LEU A 217 18.28 2.62 -11.81
C LEU A 217 18.40 1.11 -12.01
N ASP A 218 17.79 0.56 -13.07
CA ASP A 218 17.89 -0.87 -13.40
C ASP A 218 19.32 -1.28 -13.74
N GLN A 219 20.02 -0.49 -14.56
CA GLN A 219 21.42 -0.75 -14.90
C GLN A 219 22.32 -0.65 -13.67
N ARG A 220 22.08 0.32 -12.79
CA ARG A 220 22.82 0.48 -11.54
C ARG A 220 22.62 -0.72 -10.61
N ALA A 221 21.39 -1.16 -10.40
CA ALA A 221 21.08 -2.34 -9.59
C ALA A 221 21.76 -3.60 -10.15
N LYS A 222 21.74 -3.79 -11.48
CA LYS A 222 22.48 -4.88 -12.15
C LYS A 222 23.99 -4.81 -11.88
N ARG A 223 24.61 -3.63 -11.93
CA ARG A 223 26.03 -3.47 -11.61
C ARG A 223 26.34 -3.76 -10.14
N GLU A 224 25.47 -3.32 -9.23
CA GLU A 224 25.63 -3.56 -7.80
C GLU A 224 25.53 -5.06 -7.46
N THR A 225 24.56 -5.78 -8.05
CA THR A 225 24.41 -7.24 -7.87
C THR A 225 25.58 -8.07 -8.41
N LEU A 226 26.24 -7.61 -9.48
CA LEU A 226 27.42 -8.27 -10.04
C LEU A 226 28.68 -8.08 -9.18
N SER A 227 28.70 -7.10 -8.27
CA SER A 227 29.89 -6.76 -7.46
C SER A 227 30.14 -7.69 -6.26
N ILE A 228 29.25 -8.66 -6.00
CA ILE A 228 29.55 -9.69 -5.02
C ILE A 228 30.44 -10.71 -5.72
N SER A 229 31.76 -10.55 -5.54
CA SER A 229 32.71 -11.61 -5.82
C SER A 229 32.29 -12.84 -5.02
N LYS A 230 31.56 -13.76 -5.65
CA LYS A 230 31.32 -15.09 -5.10
C LYS A 230 32.70 -15.68 -4.88
N THR A 231 33.17 -15.72 -3.64
CA THR A 231 34.35 -16.50 -3.27
C THR A 231 34.07 -17.93 -3.70
N PRO A 232 34.81 -18.47 -4.69
CA PRO A 232 34.48 -19.81 -5.16
C PRO A 232 34.96 -20.84 -4.13
N SER A 233 33.96 -21.56 -3.59
CA SER A 233 33.99 -22.91 -3.00
C SER A 233 34.69 -23.14 -1.64
N SER A 234 34.05 -24.05 -0.88
CA SER A 234 34.41 -24.61 0.43
C SER A 234 35.78 -25.31 0.50
N PHE A 235 36.43 -25.54 -0.65
CA PHE A 235 37.66 -26.33 -0.71
C PHE A 235 38.90 -25.46 -0.47
N ASP A 236 39.50 -25.64 0.71
CA ASP A 236 40.70 -24.93 1.12
C ASP A 236 41.95 -25.50 0.41
N LYS A 237 42.23 -24.95 -0.79
CA LYS A 237 43.45 -25.27 -1.56
C LYS A 237 44.73 -25.08 -0.75
N ARG A 238 44.75 -24.14 0.20
CA ARG A 238 45.92 -23.90 1.05
C ARG A 238 46.11 -25.05 2.04
N ARG A 239 45.03 -25.56 2.62
CA ARG A 239 45.07 -26.72 3.51
C ARG A 239 45.59 -27.97 2.78
N GLN A 240 45.09 -28.25 1.58
CA GLN A 240 45.58 -29.36 0.76
C GLN A 240 47.10 -29.25 0.53
N TYR A 241 47.57 -28.08 0.13
CA TYR A 241 49.00 -27.83 -0.06
C TYR A 241 49.79 -28.09 1.22
N LEU A 242 49.36 -27.54 2.36
CA LEU A 242 50.09 -27.67 3.64
C LEU A 242 50.16 -29.12 4.15
N GLU A 243 49.10 -29.91 3.99
CA GLU A 243 49.02 -31.29 4.50
C GLU A 243 49.66 -32.33 3.56
N LEU A 244 49.63 -32.06 2.25
CA LEU A 244 50.05 -33.00 1.20
C LEU A 244 51.33 -32.55 0.47
N ASP A 245 51.95 -31.45 0.88
CA ASP A 245 53.26 -31.03 0.37
C ASP A 245 54.27 -32.19 0.44
N ARG A 246 55.05 -32.35 -0.62
CA ARG A 246 56.05 -33.42 -0.82
C ARG A 246 55.50 -34.85 -0.86
N LYS A 247 54.18 -35.08 -0.79
CA LYS A 247 53.58 -36.39 -1.04
C LYS A 247 53.33 -36.56 -2.54
N VAL A 248 54.12 -37.43 -3.15
CA VAL A 248 54.06 -37.72 -4.60
C VAL A 248 53.82 -39.21 -4.78
N LEU A 249 52.77 -39.58 -5.51
CA LEU A 249 52.56 -40.96 -5.93
C LEU A 249 53.42 -41.21 -7.17
N ARG A 250 54.16 -42.32 -7.16
CA ARG A 250 54.97 -42.76 -8.31
C ARG A 250 54.38 -44.05 -8.84
N PHE A 251 54.08 -44.08 -10.13
CA PHE A 251 53.66 -45.27 -10.85
C PHE A 251 54.67 -45.57 -11.95
N ASP A 252 55.06 -46.83 -12.06
CA ASP A 252 55.84 -47.29 -13.22
C ASP A 252 54.84 -47.73 -14.30
N ALA A 253 54.95 -47.13 -15.48
CA ALA A 253 54.03 -47.30 -16.60
C ALA A 253 54.76 -47.82 -17.83
N VAL A 254 54.02 -48.50 -18.71
CA VAL A 254 54.53 -48.99 -19.98
C VAL A 254 53.61 -48.50 -21.08
N TRP A 255 54.19 -47.91 -22.12
CA TRP A 255 53.51 -47.54 -23.35
C TRP A 255 53.87 -48.58 -24.40
N ASP A 256 52.88 -49.36 -24.84
CA ASP A 256 53.06 -50.44 -25.81
C ASP A 256 52.53 -50.04 -27.19
N ASP A 257 53.40 -49.47 -28.04
CA ASP A 257 53.06 -49.11 -29.42
C ASP A 257 53.46 -50.18 -30.43
N ARG A 258 53.93 -51.36 -30.00
CA ARG A 258 54.32 -52.48 -30.89
C ARG A 258 53.36 -52.82 -32.03
N PRO A 259 52.02 -52.65 -31.95
CA PRO A 259 51.16 -52.87 -33.12
C PRO A 259 51.35 -51.87 -34.28
N GLU A 260 52.06 -50.75 -34.08
CA GLU A 260 52.36 -49.77 -35.13
C GLU A 260 53.61 -50.12 -35.94
N MET A 261 53.73 -49.64 -37.19
CA MET A 261 54.81 -50.02 -38.12
C MET A 261 56.23 -49.73 -37.63
N PHE A 262 56.41 -48.83 -36.66
CA PHE A 262 57.66 -48.52 -35.98
C PHE A 262 57.48 -48.50 -34.45
N GLY A 263 56.54 -49.31 -33.99
CA GLY A 263 56.09 -49.39 -32.62
C GLY A 263 57.11 -50.00 -31.67
N GLU A 264 57.27 -49.41 -30.49
CA GLU A 264 58.17 -49.93 -29.45
C GLU A 264 57.47 -49.93 -28.10
N CYS A 265 57.90 -50.82 -27.21
CA CYS A 265 57.41 -50.92 -25.84
C CYS A 265 58.32 -50.07 -24.93
N ARG A 266 57.81 -48.93 -24.47
CA ARG A 266 58.57 -47.88 -23.76
C ARG A 266 58.17 -47.83 -22.30
N LYS A 267 59.12 -47.55 -21.41
CA LYS A 267 58.87 -47.44 -19.97
C LYS A 267 58.85 -45.97 -19.54
N PHE A 268 57.83 -45.63 -18.75
CA PHE A 268 57.62 -44.30 -18.21
C PHE A 268 57.44 -44.35 -16.70
N ILE A 269 57.74 -43.24 -16.04
CA ILE A 269 57.41 -43.02 -14.63
C ILE A 269 56.40 -41.87 -14.57
N ILE A 270 55.27 -42.12 -13.93
CA ILE A 270 54.23 -41.13 -13.71
C ILE A 270 54.32 -40.66 -12.27
N HIS A 271 54.46 -39.35 -12.08
CA HIS A 271 54.40 -38.68 -10.79
C HIS A 271 53.08 -37.92 -10.65
N TYR A 272 52.30 -38.24 -9.60
CA TYR A 272 51.09 -37.51 -9.23
C TYR A 272 51.31 -36.75 -7.93
N TYR A 273 51.19 -35.43 -7.98
CA TYR A 273 51.42 -34.53 -6.86
C TYR A 273 50.12 -34.26 -6.12
N LEU A 274 50.03 -34.72 -4.87
CA LEU A 274 48.82 -34.58 -4.05
C LEU A 274 48.54 -33.14 -3.58
N ALA A 275 49.56 -32.28 -3.59
CA ALA A 275 49.47 -30.90 -3.12
C ALA A 275 48.64 -29.99 -4.04
N ASP A 276 48.60 -30.29 -5.34
CA ASP A 276 47.97 -29.45 -6.36
C ASP A 276 47.20 -30.21 -7.45
N ASP A 277 47.12 -31.54 -7.31
CA ASP A 277 46.50 -32.48 -8.24
C ASP A 277 47.06 -32.37 -9.67
N THR A 278 48.39 -32.28 -9.76
CA THR A 278 49.11 -32.22 -11.02
C THR A 278 49.86 -33.52 -11.30
N LEU A 279 50.09 -33.81 -12.58
CA LEU A 279 50.75 -35.01 -13.05
C LEU A 279 51.94 -34.64 -13.95
N GLU A 280 53.05 -35.37 -13.80
CA GLU A 280 54.27 -35.28 -14.60
C GLU A 280 54.64 -36.68 -15.10
N VAL A 281 54.99 -36.80 -16.38
CA VAL A 281 55.39 -38.09 -16.99
C VAL A 281 56.85 -38.00 -17.44
N ARG A 282 57.68 -38.90 -16.93
CA ARG A 282 59.11 -39.00 -17.24
C ARG A 282 59.42 -40.24 -18.04
N GLU A 283 60.31 -40.09 -19.01
CA GLU A 283 60.77 -41.21 -19.84
C GLU A 283 61.98 -41.89 -19.20
N VAL A 284 61.94 -43.22 -19.09
CA VAL A 284 63.03 -44.01 -18.53
C VAL A 284 63.94 -44.48 -19.66
N HIS A 285 65.11 -43.86 -19.74
CA HIS A 285 66.12 -44.19 -20.75
C HIS A 285 67.01 -45.35 -20.29
N GLN A 286 67.33 -46.24 -21.22
CA GLN A 286 68.31 -47.31 -21.00
C GLN A 286 69.67 -46.97 -21.61
N ILE A 287 70.72 -47.66 -21.15
CA ILE A 287 72.05 -47.53 -21.74
C ILE A 287 71.99 -48.04 -23.19
N ASN A 288 72.49 -47.26 -24.13
CA ASN A 288 72.50 -47.57 -25.58
C ASN A 288 71.10 -47.70 -26.22
N ASP A 289 70.09 -46.97 -25.73
CA ASP A 289 68.72 -46.95 -26.26
C ASP A 289 68.57 -46.16 -27.59
N GLY A 290 69.64 -45.49 -28.04
CA GLY A 290 69.66 -44.78 -29.34
C GLY A 290 68.77 -43.52 -29.41
N ARG A 291 68.15 -43.11 -28.30
CA ARG A 291 67.31 -41.90 -28.19
C ARG A 291 68.07 -40.72 -27.60
N ASP A 292 67.61 -39.53 -27.97
CA ASP A 292 68.07 -38.27 -27.37
C ASP A 292 67.65 -38.24 -25.89
N PRO A 293 68.57 -37.99 -24.94
CA PRO A 293 68.27 -38.03 -23.51
C PRO A 293 67.37 -36.86 -23.06
N PHE A 294 66.08 -36.95 -23.37
CA PHE A 294 65.07 -36.00 -22.92
C PHE A 294 64.25 -36.59 -21.76
N PRO A 295 64.40 -36.09 -20.52
CA PRO A 295 63.88 -36.77 -19.33
C PRO A 295 62.36 -36.68 -19.15
N LEU A 296 61.65 -35.79 -19.85
CA LEU A 296 60.23 -35.49 -19.63
C LEU A 296 59.41 -35.78 -20.88
N LEU A 297 58.40 -36.63 -20.76
CA LEU A 297 57.39 -36.78 -21.82
C LEU A 297 56.30 -35.71 -21.70
N ILE A 298 55.79 -35.50 -20.48
CA ILE A 298 54.74 -34.52 -20.19
C ILE A 298 55.16 -33.67 -19.01
N ARG A 299 55.18 -32.34 -19.22
CA ARG A 299 55.45 -31.36 -18.17
C ARG A 299 54.39 -31.44 -17.06
N ARG A 300 54.79 -31.17 -15.82
CA ARG A 300 53.89 -31.07 -14.69
C ARG A 300 52.71 -30.15 -15.00
N GLY A 301 51.50 -30.69 -14.92
CA GLY A 301 50.28 -29.95 -15.21
C GLY A 301 49.03 -30.75 -14.86
N ARG A 302 47.86 -30.11 -14.96
CA ARG A 302 46.58 -30.81 -14.83
C ARG A 302 46.25 -31.44 -16.17
N ILE A 303 46.06 -32.76 -16.18
CA ILE A 303 45.77 -33.53 -17.39
C ILE A 303 44.27 -33.89 -17.37
N PRO A 304 43.50 -33.58 -18.43
CA PRO A 304 42.12 -34.00 -18.53
C PRO A 304 42.03 -35.52 -18.63
N LYS A 305 41.08 -36.14 -17.91
CA LYS A 305 40.85 -37.59 -17.96
C LYS A 305 40.24 -38.02 -19.30
N ASP A 306 39.27 -37.25 -19.78
CA ASP A 306 38.65 -37.45 -21.10
C ASP A 306 38.99 -36.26 -22.00
N ARG A 307 39.50 -36.54 -23.20
CA ARG A 307 39.85 -35.50 -24.19
C ARG A 307 38.61 -34.91 -24.87
N ASP A 308 37.53 -35.69 -24.94
CA ASP A 308 36.35 -35.39 -25.76
C ASP A 308 35.14 -34.87 -24.95
N ASP A 309 35.18 -34.89 -23.61
CA ASP A 309 34.09 -34.41 -22.75
C ASP A 309 34.58 -33.40 -21.70
N VAL A 310 34.86 -32.17 -22.15
CA VAL A 310 35.23 -31.05 -21.26
C VAL A 310 34.15 -29.97 -21.31
N PRO A 311 33.26 -29.86 -20.31
CA PRO A 311 32.39 -28.71 -20.16
C PRO A 311 33.22 -27.45 -19.86
N PRO A 312 32.86 -26.27 -20.39
CA PRO A 312 33.67 -25.04 -20.27
C PRO A 312 33.81 -24.46 -18.85
N THR A 313 33.16 -25.06 -17.84
CA THR A 313 33.10 -24.54 -16.46
C THR A 313 33.27 -25.59 -15.35
N PHE A 314 33.70 -26.82 -15.65
CA PHE A 314 33.82 -27.85 -14.62
C PHE A 314 35.16 -27.81 -13.86
N PRO A 315 35.18 -27.89 -12.51
CA PRO A 315 36.40 -28.12 -11.76
C PRO A 315 36.93 -29.54 -12.02
N SER A 316 38.22 -29.62 -12.34
CA SER A 316 38.82 -30.75 -13.07
C SER A 316 39.13 -32.02 -12.27
N VAL A 317 38.73 -32.15 -11.00
CA VAL A 317 38.92 -33.38 -10.20
C VAL A 317 37.83 -33.52 -9.12
N VAL A 318 37.12 -34.65 -9.14
CA VAL A 318 36.42 -35.25 -7.98
C VAL A 318 37.02 -36.63 -7.75
N MET A 319 37.32 -36.95 -6.49
CA MET A 319 37.73 -38.30 -6.06
C MET A 319 36.50 -38.94 -5.40
N GLU A 320 35.82 -39.83 -6.11
CA GLU A 320 34.82 -40.70 -5.46
C GLU A 320 35.56 -41.86 -4.80
N LEU A 321 35.45 -41.97 -3.47
CA LEU A 321 35.79 -43.19 -2.76
C LEU A 321 34.65 -44.19 -3.00
N THR A 322 34.80 -45.08 -3.97
CA THR A 322 33.97 -46.29 -4.05
C THR A 322 34.51 -47.29 -3.04
N GLY A 323 33.76 -47.49 -1.95
CA GLY A 323 33.97 -48.64 -1.08
C GLY A 323 33.64 -49.92 -1.85
N GLU A 324 34.64 -50.78 -2.02
CA GLU A 324 34.64 -52.20 -1.60
C GLU A 324 35.82 -52.94 -2.25
N LEU A 325 36.48 -53.75 -1.43
CA LEU A 325 37.60 -54.60 -1.78
C LEU A 325 37.17 -55.68 -2.79
N ASN A 326 37.93 -55.89 -3.86
CA ASN A 326 38.69 -57.13 -4.09
C ASN A 326 39.17 -57.29 -5.54
N THR A 327 40.28 -58.03 -5.64
CA THR A 327 40.95 -58.60 -6.82
C THR A 327 42.00 -57.73 -7.52
N SER A 328 43.19 -58.33 -7.54
CA SER A 328 44.42 -57.97 -8.22
C SER A 328 44.21 -57.74 -9.71
N ASP A 329 44.99 -56.81 -10.26
CA ASP A 329 45.10 -56.40 -11.67
C ASP A 329 44.07 -55.38 -12.15
N SER A 330 44.23 -54.14 -11.66
CA SER A 330 43.70 -52.95 -12.32
C SER A 330 44.74 -52.42 -13.32
N ILE A 331 44.63 -52.84 -14.58
CA ILE A 331 45.37 -52.27 -15.70
C ILE A 331 44.65 -50.99 -16.13
N ILE A 332 45.30 -49.84 -16.00
CA ILE A 332 44.82 -48.56 -16.53
C ILE A 332 45.18 -48.51 -18.02
N HIS A 333 44.17 -48.63 -18.88
CA HIS A 333 44.33 -48.35 -20.31
C HIS A 333 44.33 -46.84 -20.54
N VAL A 334 45.50 -46.27 -20.84
CA VAL A 334 45.62 -44.91 -21.36
C VAL A 334 45.63 -45.03 -22.89
N LEU A 335 44.51 -44.71 -23.53
CA LEU A 335 44.44 -44.55 -24.98
C LEU A 335 44.89 -43.13 -25.34
N LEU A 336 46.10 -43.01 -25.88
CA LEU A 336 46.55 -41.84 -26.63
C LEU A 336 46.70 -42.28 -28.09
N ARG A 337 46.03 -41.56 -29.00
CA ARG A 337 46.36 -41.58 -30.43
C ARG A 337 47.38 -40.51 -30.74
#